data_AF-A0A9E3Y6Q5-F1
#
_entry.id   AF-A0A9E3Y6Q5-F1
#
_cell.length_a   1.000
_cell.length_b   1.000
_cell.length_c   1.000
_cell.angle_alpha   90.00
_cell.angle_beta   90.00
_cell.angle_gamma   90.00
#
_symmetry.space_group_name_H-M   'P 1'
#
loop_
_entity.id
_entity.type
_entity.pdbx_description
1 polymer ?
#
loop_
_entity_poly.entity_id
_entity_poly.type
_entity_poly.pdbx_seq_one_letter_code
_entity_poly.pdbx_strand_id
1 'polypeptide(L)'
;MQLKTLEQITAQHRDEWAARSLAQQQLEIENNEAVAKLYGLEDEVPSHVPLERVSLTNNSAFRWPNKTPEERDALFTQSSIVDLISYAVGCMFGRYSLDAPGLILADQGSTLEDFLAKVPNPTFVPDADNAIPIVDDTWFEDDIVARFRTFLRVAFGDEHFEANLQFVTMTLGVKDLRHYFIKTAARGSTSPFYDDHVQRYKKRPIYWLFSSPRGSFNALIYMHRYTPSTVSTVLNEYLREFQAKLRSSLEHVERSNDAKESDRLRGVLLELDEYEHDTLYPLATQNIEIDLDDGVKENYPRFGAALKKIPGLEG
;
A
#
# COMPACT_ATOMS: atom_id res chain seq x y z
N MET A 1 30.50 2.63 -8.60
CA MET A 1 29.45 2.31 -9.59
C MET A 1 28.38 3.38 -9.40
N GLN A 2 28.00 4.10 -10.45
CA GLN A 2 26.97 5.14 -10.33
C GLN A 2 25.64 4.46 -9.98
N LEU A 3 24.91 5.01 -9.00
CA LEU A 3 23.58 4.49 -8.65
C LEU A 3 22.64 4.70 -9.84
N LYS A 4 21.84 3.69 -10.18
CA LYS A 4 20.84 3.82 -11.25
C LYS A 4 19.63 4.58 -10.73
N THR A 5 18.98 5.37 -11.59
CA THR A 5 17.67 5.95 -11.26
C THR A 5 16.61 4.85 -11.20
N LEU A 6 15.50 5.12 -10.51
CA LEU A 6 14.37 4.19 -10.43
C LEU A 6 13.75 3.92 -11.81
N GLU A 7 13.77 4.90 -12.71
CA GLU A 7 13.36 4.74 -14.11
C GLU A 7 14.25 3.71 -14.84
N GLN A 8 15.57 3.83 -14.70
CA GLN A 8 16.52 2.89 -15.30
C GLN A 8 16.37 1.48 -14.72
N ILE A 9 16.16 1.37 -13.40
CA ILE A 9 15.91 0.09 -12.73
C ILE A 9 14.62 -0.54 -13.24
N THR A 10 13.54 0.26 -13.38
CA THR A 10 12.24 -0.23 -13.85
C THR A 10 12.31 -0.67 -15.32
N ALA A 11 13.00 0.09 -16.17
CA ALA A 11 13.22 -0.29 -17.57
C ALA A 11 14.03 -1.59 -17.68
N GLN A 12 15.13 -1.72 -16.92
CA GLN A 12 15.91 -2.95 -16.88
C GLN A 12 15.05 -4.14 -16.41
N HIS A 13 14.25 -3.97 -15.35
CA HIS A 13 13.37 -5.00 -14.83
C HIS A 13 12.34 -5.46 -15.88
N ARG A 14 11.79 -4.53 -16.67
CA ARG A 14 10.91 -4.85 -17.80
C ARG A 14 11.61 -5.70 -18.85
N ASP A 15 12.81 -5.29 -19.26
CA ASP A 15 13.57 -5.99 -20.29
C ASP A 15 13.97 -7.41 -19.82
N GLU A 16 14.34 -7.56 -18.55
CA GLU A 16 14.60 -8.86 -17.93
C GLU A 16 13.35 -9.77 -17.95
N TRP A 17 12.17 -9.23 -17.65
CA TRP A 17 10.93 -10.00 -17.71
C TRP A 17 10.48 -10.32 -19.13
N ALA A 18 10.73 -9.45 -20.10
CA ALA A 18 10.50 -9.74 -21.51
C ALA A 18 11.38 -10.92 -21.96
N ALA A 19 12.67 -10.90 -21.61
CA ALA A 19 13.59 -12.00 -21.92
C ALA A 19 13.18 -13.32 -21.24
N ARG A 20 12.79 -13.27 -19.94
CA ARG A 20 12.27 -14.45 -19.23
C ARG A 20 10.99 -15.01 -19.86
N SER A 21 10.10 -14.14 -20.32
CA SER A 21 8.84 -14.55 -20.96
C SER A 21 9.09 -15.23 -22.30
N LEU A 22 10.03 -14.73 -23.11
CA LEU A 22 10.46 -15.37 -24.35
C LEU A 22 11.14 -16.72 -24.10
N ALA A 23 12.01 -16.80 -23.09
CA ALA A 23 12.65 -18.06 -22.71
C ALA A 23 11.62 -19.11 -22.28
N GLN A 24 10.63 -18.72 -21.47
CA GLN A 24 9.55 -19.61 -21.06
C GLN A 24 8.66 -20.02 -22.24
N GLN A 25 8.34 -19.10 -23.15
CA GLN A 25 7.61 -19.41 -24.39
C GLN A 25 8.31 -20.50 -25.19
N GLN A 26 9.63 -20.39 -25.35
CA GLN A 26 10.43 -21.36 -26.09
C GLN A 26 10.37 -22.75 -25.43
N LEU A 27 10.48 -22.81 -24.09
CA LEU A 27 10.34 -24.07 -23.35
C LEU A 27 8.95 -24.70 -23.50
N GLU A 28 7.89 -23.90 -23.53
CA GLU A 28 6.53 -24.39 -23.75
C GLU A 28 6.32 -24.92 -25.18
N ILE A 29 6.91 -24.26 -26.18
CA ILE A 29 6.90 -24.72 -27.58
C ILE A 29 7.66 -26.04 -27.72
N GLU A 30 8.87 -26.14 -27.18
CA GLU A 30 9.68 -27.37 -27.23
C GLU A 30 8.98 -28.55 -26.56
N ASN A 31 8.27 -28.30 -25.45
CA ASN A 31 7.46 -29.31 -24.80
C ASN A 31 6.30 -29.78 -25.70
N ASN A 32 5.58 -28.85 -26.34
CA ASN A 32 4.50 -29.19 -27.26
C ASN A 32 5.02 -29.99 -28.48
N GLU A 33 6.16 -29.59 -29.05
CA GLU A 33 6.79 -30.29 -30.18
C GLU A 33 7.21 -31.71 -29.80
N ALA A 34 7.82 -31.87 -28.62
CA ALA A 34 8.22 -33.18 -28.10
C ALA A 34 7.01 -34.11 -27.89
N VAL A 35 5.90 -33.57 -27.38
CA VAL A 35 4.64 -34.32 -27.18
C VAL A 35 3.99 -34.66 -28.53
N ALA A 36 3.88 -33.70 -29.46
CA ALA A 36 3.29 -33.94 -30.78
C ALA A 36 4.04 -35.05 -31.52
N LYS A 37 5.37 -35.03 -31.48
CA LYS A 37 6.23 -36.07 -32.07
C LYS A 37 6.03 -37.45 -31.45
N LEU A 38 5.80 -37.54 -30.14
CA LEU A 38 5.57 -38.82 -29.47
C LEU A 38 4.29 -39.51 -29.98
N TYR A 39 3.29 -38.72 -30.36
CA TYR A 39 1.99 -39.21 -30.82
C TYR A 39 1.81 -39.19 -32.34
N GLY A 40 2.78 -38.70 -33.12
CA GLY A 40 2.67 -38.55 -34.57
C GLY A 40 1.66 -37.49 -35.00
N LEU A 41 1.56 -36.40 -34.24
CA LEU A 41 0.56 -35.33 -34.41
C LEU A 41 1.18 -33.99 -34.86
N GLU A 42 2.40 -34.00 -35.38
CA GLU A 42 3.15 -32.78 -35.74
C GLU A 42 2.40 -31.88 -36.74
N ASP A 43 1.63 -32.49 -37.66
CA ASP A 43 0.85 -31.78 -38.68
C ASP A 43 -0.61 -31.50 -38.25
N GLU A 44 -1.03 -32.05 -37.11
CA GLU A 44 -2.43 -31.99 -36.62
C GLU A 44 -2.64 -30.91 -35.56
N VAL A 45 -1.60 -30.60 -34.77
CA VAL A 45 -1.69 -29.65 -33.65
C VAL A 45 -0.57 -28.62 -33.70
N PRO A 46 -0.87 -27.30 -33.69
CA PRO A 46 0.16 -26.27 -33.64
C PRO A 46 0.89 -26.29 -32.30
N SER A 47 2.22 -26.42 -32.34
CA SER A 47 3.06 -26.38 -31.13
C SER A 47 3.37 -24.97 -30.64
N HIS A 48 3.12 -23.96 -31.48
CA HIS A 48 3.36 -22.55 -31.15
C HIS A 48 2.48 -22.07 -29.98
N VAL A 49 3.11 -21.37 -29.03
CA VAL A 49 2.44 -20.76 -27.89
C VAL A 49 2.55 -19.23 -28.00
N PRO A 50 1.44 -18.49 -28.15
CA PRO A 50 1.46 -17.02 -28.08
C PRO A 50 1.92 -16.53 -26.71
N LEU A 51 2.63 -15.39 -26.66
CA LEU A 51 3.08 -14.80 -25.39
C LEU A 51 1.91 -14.46 -24.46
N GLU A 52 0.73 -14.16 -24.99
CA GLU A 52 -0.51 -13.93 -24.25
C GLU A 52 -0.97 -15.16 -23.45
N ARG A 53 -0.42 -16.35 -23.72
CA ARG A 53 -0.71 -17.60 -22.99
C ARG A 53 0.37 -18.00 -22.00
N VAL A 54 1.54 -17.36 -22.03
CA VAL A 54 2.65 -17.66 -21.12
C VAL A 54 2.39 -17.02 -19.76
N SER A 55 1.92 -17.82 -18.81
CA SER A 55 1.30 -17.37 -17.55
C SER A 55 2.26 -16.88 -16.45
N LEU A 56 3.38 -16.26 -16.82
CA LEU A 56 4.31 -15.64 -15.86
C LEU A 56 3.73 -14.35 -15.28
N THR A 57 3.92 -14.13 -13.98
CA THR A 57 3.31 -13.03 -13.21
C THR A 57 3.61 -11.64 -13.77
N ASN A 58 4.75 -11.46 -14.44
CA ASN A 58 5.19 -10.18 -15.01
C ASN A 58 5.37 -10.22 -16.54
N ASN A 59 4.86 -11.26 -17.21
CA ASN A 59 4.71 -11.22 -18.65
C ASN A 59 3.62 -10.21 -19.03
N SER A 60 4.02 -9.08 -19.62
CA SER A 60 3.10 -7.99 -19.96
C SER A 60 2.04 -8.41 -21.00
N ALA A 61 2.36 -9.33 -21.91
CA ALA A 61 1.42 -9.88 -22.88
C ALA A 61 0.33 -10.72 -22.23
N PHE A 62 0.67 -11.53 -21.23
CA PHE A 62 -0.29 -12.33 -20.48
C PHE A 62 -1.18 -11.47 -19.57
N ARG A 63 -0.60 -10.46 -18.92
CA ARG A 63 -1.34 -9.54 -18.04
C ARG A 63 -2.32 -8.65 -18.80
N TRP A 64 -1.93 -8.21 -20.00
CA TRP A 64 -2.69 -7.27 -20.82
C TRP A 64 -2.76 -7.73 -22.29
N PRO A 65 -3.47 -8.83 -22.57
CA PRO A 65 -3.48 -9.46 -23.90
C PRO A 65 -4.05 -8.56 -24.99
N ASN A 66 -4.98 -7.66 -24.63
CA ASN A 66 -5.67 -6.77 -25.58
C ASN A 66 -4.99 -5.40 -25.75
N LYS A 67 -3.70 -5.28 -25.39
CA LYS A 67 -2.94 -4.02 -25.40
C LYS A 67 -1.77 -4.08 -26.37
N THR A 68 -1.42 -2.95 -26.97
CA THR A 68 -0.21 -2.85 -27.82
C THR A 68 1.06 -3.00 -26.99
N PRO A 69 2.22 -3.32 -27.60
CA PRO A 69 3.49 -3.35 -26.88
C PRO A 69 3.78 -2.08 -26.08
N GLU A 70 3.50 -0.90 -26.64
CA GLU A 70 3.74 0.40 -25.99
C GLU A 70 2.80 0.61 -24.80
N GLU A 71 1.52 0.25 -24.94
CA GLU A 71 0.57 0.29 -23.82
C GLU A 71 0.98 -0.69 -22.70
N ARG A 72 1.45 -1.90 -23.08
CA ARG A 72 1.94 -2.92 -22.14
C ARG A 72 3.16 -2.43 -21.36
N ASP A 73 4.08 -1.71 -22.00
CA ASP A 73 5.27 -1.15 -21.35
C ASP A 73 4.92 -0.07 -20.33
N ALA A 74 3.97 0.81 -20.67
CA ALA A 74 3.46 1.83 -19.75
C ALA A 74 2.76 1.18 -18.54
N LEU A 75 1.92 0.17 -18.77
CA LEU A 75 1.23 -0.56 -17.72
C LEU A 75 2.18 -1.38 -16.84
N PHE A 76 3.23 -1.97 -17.42
CA PHE A 76 4.29 -2.65 -16.67
C PHE A 76 5.01 -1.69 -15.73
N THR A 77 5.37 -0.52 -16.25
CA THR A 77 6.04 0.54 -15.49
C THR A 77 5.15 1.00 -14.33
N GLN A 78 3.87 1.27 -14.61
CA GLN A 78 2.90 1.64 -13.59
C GLN A 78 2.74 0.56 -12.52
N SER A 79 2.55 -0.71 -12.92
CA SER A 79 2.45 -1.83 -11.98
C SER A 79 3.69 -1.96 -11.11
N SER A 80 4.89 -1.79 -11.69
CA SER A 80 6.14 -1.91 -10.94
C SER A 80 6.25 -0.85 -9.85
N ILE A 81 5.79 0.38 -10.11
CA ILE A 81 5.73 1.44 -9.10
C ILE A 81 4.67 1.17 -8.03
N VAL A 82 3.50 0.67 -8.40
CA VAL A 82 2.47 0.26 -7.43
C VAL A 82 2.98 -0.87 -6.53
N ASP A 83 3.63 -1.88 -7.11
CA ASP A 83 4.23 -3.00 -6.37
C ASP A 83 5.37 -2.52 -5.45
N LEU A 84 6.20 -1.57 -5.90
CA LEU A 84 7.23 -0.93 -5.07
C LEU A 84 6.63 -0.22 -3.86
N ILE A 85 5.54 0.53 -4.04
CA ILE A 85 4.87 1.22 -2.92
C ILE A 85 4.25 0.20 -1.96
N SER A 86 3.62 -0.86 -2.47
CA SER A 86 3.08 -1.94 -1.63
C SER A 86 4.19 -2.62 -0.81
N TYR A 87 5.35 -2.87 -1.42
CA TYR A 87 6.53 -3.41 -0.75
C TYR A 87 7.09 -2.42 0.29
N ALA A 88 7.19 -1.13 -0.06
CA ALA A 88 7.63 -0.08 0.85
C ALA A 88 6.75 -0.01 2.09
N VAL A 89 5.41 0.04 1.93
CA VAL A 89 4.46 -0.01 3.05
C VAL A 89 4.61 -1.30 3.87
N GLY A 90 4.89 -2.44 3.22
CA GLY A 90 5.28 -3.66 3.93
C GLY A 90 6.54 -3.51 4.77
N CYS A 91 7.55 -2.78 4.29
CA CYS A 91 8.73 -2.43 5.09
C CYS A 91 8.37 -1.46 6.23
N MET A 92 7.45 -0.51 6.00
CA MET A 92 6.97 0.39 7.05
C MET A 92 6.33 -0.36 8.21
N PHE A 93 5.62 -1.45 7.94
CA PHE A 93 5.06 -2.30 9.00
C PHE A 93 5.97 -3.44 9.47
N GLY A 94 7.17 -3.60 8.89
CA GLY A 94 8.10 -4.68 9.23
C GLY A 94 7.72 -6.05 8.65
N ARG A 95 6.73 -6.11 7.76
CA ARG A 95 6.40 -7.32 7.00
C ARG A 95 7.57 -7.76 6.12
N TYR A 96 8.33 -6.80 5.61
CA TYR A 96 9.54 -6.99 4.81
C TYR A 96 10.69 -6.17 5.37
N SER A 97 11.91 -6.48 4.93
CA SER A 97 13.10 -5.68 5.17
C SER A 97 13.86 -5.48 3.86
N LEU A 98 14.60 -4.37 3.75
CA LEU A 98 15.60 -4.16 2.70
C LEU A 98 16.85 -5.00 2.94
N ASP A 99 17.10 -5.40 4.20
CA ASP A 99 18.34 -6.04 4.65
C ASP A 99 18.20 -7.56 4.82
N ALA A 100 17.00 -8.11 4.61
CA ALA A 100 16.72 -9.53 4.74
C ALA A 100 15.66 -9.99 3.72
N PRO A 101 15.87 -11.14 3.05
CA PRO A 101 14.90 -11.67 2.10
C PRO A 101 13.69 -12.31 2.80
N GLY A 102 12.55 -12.34 2.11
CA GLY A 102 11.34 -13.03 2.58
C GLY A 102 10.50 -12.20 3.56
N LEU A 103 9.53 -12.87 4.20
CA LEU A 103 8.66 -12.26 5.21
C LEU A 103 9.39 -12.20 6.55
N ILE A 104 9.34 -11.05 7.22
CA ILE A 104 9.96 -10.84 8.53
C ILE A 104 8.90 -10.94 9.63
N LEU A 105 7.91 -10.04 9.61
CA LEU A 105 6.73 -10.12 10.50
C LEU A 105 5.51 -10.58 9.71
N ALA A 106 5.03 -11.78 10.03
CA ALA A 106 3.82 -12.36 9.47
C ALA A 106 3.08 -13.26 10.47
N ASP A 107 3.38 -13.11 11.77
CA ASP A 107 2.79 -13.87 12.87
C ASP A 107 1.91 -12.95 13.72
N GLN A 108 0.93 -13.50 14.43
CA GLN A 108 -0.02 -12.74 15.26
C GLN A 108 0.67 -11.97 16.40
N GLY A 109 0.33 -10.69 16.54
CA GLY A 109 0.84 -9.83 17.62
C GLY A 109 2.32 -9.49 17.50
N SER A 110 2.93 -9.65 16.31
CA SER A 110 4.35 -9.36 16.12
C SER A 110 4.70 -7.91 16.48
N THR A 111 5.80 -7.72 17.18
CA THR A 111 6.26 -6.42 17.68
C THR A 111 7.48 -5.91 16.89
N LEU A 112 7.87 -4.65 17.14
CA LEU A 112 9.14 -4.13 16.63
C LEU A 112 10.34 -4.90 17.19
N GLU A 113 10.26 -5.38 18.43
CA GLU A 113 11.32 -6.18 19.06
C GLU A 113 11.53 -7.50 18.33
N ASP A 114 10.45 -8.17 17.92
CA ASP A 114 10.51 -9.39 17.09
C ASP A 114 11.17 -9.13 15.73
N PHE A 115 10.92 -7.95 15.13
CA PHE A 115 11.58 -7.55 13.90
C PHE A 115 13.08 -7.36 14.12
N LEU A 116 13.47 -6.62 15.15
CA LEU A 116 14.87 -6.34 15.48
C LEU A 116 15.64 -7.60 15.88
N ALA A 117 14.96 -8.61 16.46
CA ALA A 117 15.57 -9.91 16.71
C ALA A 117 15.96 -10.64 15.41
N LYS A 118 15.19 -10.45 14.32
CA LYS A 118 15.46 -11.01 12.99
C LYS A 118 16.39 -10.13 12.16
N VAL A 119 16.33 -8.81 12.32
CA VAL A 119 17.12 -7.80 11.60
C VAL A 119 17.70 -6.78 12.60
N PRO A 120 18.84 -7.07 13.25
CA PRO A 120 19.32 -6.30 14.41
C PRO A 120 19.84 -4.89 14.13
N ASN A 121 20.01 -4.49 12.86
CA ASN A 121 20.39 -3.13 12.46
C ASN A 121 19.77 -2.80 11.09
N PRO A 122 18.44 -2.59 11.02
CA PRO A 122 17.79 -2.39 9.73
C PRO A 122 18.13 -1.00 9.18
N THR A 123 18.41 -0.93 7.88
CA THR A 123 18.63 0.33 7.17
C THR A 123 17.33 1.14 7.11
N PHE A 124 16.17 0.47 7.14
CA PHE A 124 14.86 1.10 7.25
C PHE A 124 14.07 0.48 8.41
N VAL A 125 13.93 1.24 9.51
CA VAL A 125 13.22 0.78 10.71
C VAL A 125 11.71 0.80 10.46
N PRO A 126 10.98 -0.29 10.78
CA PRO A 126 9.53 -0.29 10.79
C PRO A 126 8.95 0.72 11.78
N ASP A 127 7.70 1.08 11.56
CA ASP A 127 6.89 1.83 12.49
C ASP A 127 6.78 1.09 13.83
N ALA A 128 6.91 1.84 14.92
CA ALA A 128 7.09 1.24 16.25
C ALA A 128 5.79 0.66 16.79
N ASP A 129 4.68 1.36 16.60
CA ASP A 129 3.40 1.08 17.27
C ASP A 129 2.30 0.53 16.35
N ASN A 130 2.66 0.26 15.08
CA ASN A 130 1.79 -0.32 14.07
C ASN A 130 0.68 0.62 13.58
N ALA A 131 0.87 1.93 13.66
CA ALA A 131 -0.09 2.92 13.21
C ALA A 131 0.59 4.01 12.37
N ILE A 132 0.21 4.10 11.08
CA ILE A 132 0.76 5.11 10.17
C ILE A 132 -0.35 6.07 9.74
N PRO A 133 -0.27 7.37 10.08
CA PRO A 133 -1.30 8.34 9.77
C PRO A 133 -1.31 8.69 8.27
N ILE A 134 -2.52 8.92 7.74
CA ILE A 134 -2.79 9.30 6.36
C ILE A 134 -3.81 10.45 6.35
N VAL A 135 -3.32 11.70 6.38
CA VAL A 135 -4.13 12.92 6.50
C VAL A 135 -3.73 13.99 5.47
N ASP A 136 -4.67 14.88 5.12
CA ASP A 136 -4.61 15.77 3.94
C ASP A 136 -3.51 16.86 3.98
N ASP A 137 -2.73 16.91 5.05
CA ASP A 137 -1.54 17.76 5.16
C ASP A 137 -0.48 17.12 6.07
N THR A 138 0.64 17.81 6.25
CA THR A 138 1.80 17.36 7.03
C THR A 138 1.57 17.63 8.52
N TRP A 139 0.65 16.88 9.11
CA TRP A 139 0.34 16.98 10.55
C TRP A 139 1.23 16.08 11.41
N PHE A 140 1.83 15.04 10.83
CA PHE A 140 2.70 14.08 11.48
C PHE A 140 4.04 14.02 10.74
N GLU A 141 5.15 13.95 11.47
CA GLU A 141 6.50 13.91 10.89
C GLU A 141 6.78 12.57 10.18
N ASP A 142 6.11 11.52 10.61
CA ASP A 142 6.24 10.13 10.17
C ASP A 142 4.99 9.63 9.43
N ASP A 143 4.23 10.54 8.80
CA ASP A 143 3.12 10.15 7.93
C ASP A 143 3.56 9.21 6.79
N ILE A 144 2.59 8.56 6.15
CA ILE A 144 2.88 7.60 5.07
C ILE A 144 3.72 8.21 3.92
N VAL A 145 3.57 9.52 3.66
CA VAL A 145 4.31 10.23 2.60
C VAL A 145 5.76 10.44 3.03
N ALA A 146 6.00 10.91 4.25
CA ALA A 146 7.33 11.10 4.84
C ALA A 146 8.08 9.77 4.94
N ARG A 147 7.40 8.71 5.37
CA ARG A 147 7.95 7.35 5.40
C ARG A 147 8.30 6.83 4.01
N PHE A 148 7.46 7.06 3.00
CA PHE A 148 7.77 6.64 1.63
C PHE A 148 8.94 7.43 1.02
N ARG A 149 9.03 8.74 1.30
CA ARG A 149 10.20 9.56 0.90
C ARG A 149 11.48 9.05 1.56
N THR A 150 11.43 8.71 2.84
CA THR A 150 12.56 8.10 3.57
C THR A 150 12.93 6.75 2.96
N PHE A 151 11.95 5.91 2.64
CA PHE A 151 12.18 4.64 1.97
C PHE A 151 12.92 4.82 0.64
N LEU A 152 12.50 5.78 -0.21
CA LEU A 152 13.17 6.05 -1.47
C LEU A 152 14.63 6.45 -1.30
N ARG A 153 14.94 7.29 -0.31
CA ARG A 153 16.33 7.70 0.00
C ARG A 153 17.18 6.53 0.48
N VAL A 154 16.62 5.71 1.35
CA VAL A 154 17.32 4.54 1.89
C VAL A 154 17.55 3.48 0.81
N ALA A 155 16.54 3.16 0.01
CA ALA A 155 16.60 2.08 -0.98
C ALA A 155 17.38 2.46 -2.25
N PHE A 156 17.32 3.73 -2.67
CA PHE A 156 17.87 4.18 -3.96
C PHE A 156 18.92 5.29 -3.84
N GLY A 157 19.23 5.73 -2.62
CA GLY A 157 20.18 6.82 -2.34
C GLY A 157 19.59 8.22 -2.52
N ASP A 158 20.27 9.21 -1.95
CA ASP A 158 19.88 10.62 -2.04
C ASP A 158 20.20 11.26 -3.41
N GLU A 159 21.20 10.73 -4.13
CA GLU A 159 21.72 11.31 -5.39
C GLU A 159 20.62 11.53 -6.45
N HIS A 160 19.66 10.61 -6.53
CA HIS A 160 18.57 10.64 -7.52
C HIS A 160 17.19 10.79 -6.89
N PHE A 161 17.10 11.21 -5.62
CA PHE A 161 15.84 11.24 -4.90
C PHE A 161 14.74 12.05 -5.61
N GLU A 162 15.02 13.29 -6.05
CA GLU A 162 14.02 14.12 -6.72
C GLU A 162 13.59 13.54 -8.08
N ALA A 163 14.52 13.00 -8.86
CA ALA A 163 14.22 12.34 -10.12
C ALA A 163 13.36 11.08 -9.90
N ASN A 164 13.68 10.28 -8.88
CA ASN A 164 12.91 9.09 -8.52
C ASN A 164 11.51 9.45 -8.03
N LEU A 165 11.39 10.48 -7.19
CA LEU A 165 10.10 10.97 -6.71
C LEU A 165 9.23 11.49 -7.85
N GLN A 166 9.80 12.28 -8.77
CA GLN A 166 9.11 12.76 -9.96
C GLN A 166 8.67 11.59 -10.86
N PHE A 167 9.55 10.61 -11.07
CA PHE A 167 9.22 9.42 -11.85
C PHE A 167 8.04 8.65 -11.25
N VAL A 168 8.00 8.48 -9.93
CA VAL A 168 6.87 7.84 -9.22
C VAL A 168 5.57 8.61 -9.44
N THR A 169 5.55 9.93 -9.20
CA THR A 169 4.30 10.71 -9.29
C THR A 169 3.79 10.81 -10.73
N MET A 170 4.69 10.98 -11.71
CA MET A 170 4.34 10.98 -13.13
C MET A 170 3.78 9.63 -13.58
N THR A 171 4.41 8.52 -13.17
CA THR A 171 3.98 7.17 -13.52
C THR A 171 2.60 6.83 -12.94
N LEU A 172 2.32 7.30 -11.73
CA LEU A 172 1.02 7.13 -11.08
C LEU A 172 -0.05 8.11 -11.60
N GLY A 173 0.34 9.14 -12.36
CA GLY A 173 -0.56 10.17 -12.85
C GLY A 173 -1.14 11.05 -11.74
N VAL A 174 -0.38 11.24 -10.65
CA VAL A 174 -0.79 12.05 -9.49
C VAL A 174 0.06 13.31 -9.36
N LYS A 175 -0.54 14.37 -8.80
CA LYS A 175 0.18 15.64 -8.59
C LYS A 175 1.34 15.48 -7.60
N ASP A 176 1.10 14.74 -6.53
CA ASP A 176 2.05 14.41 -5.48
C ASP A 176 1.66 13.07 -4.84
N LEU A 177 2.53 12.53 -3.99
CA LEU A 177 2.28 11.25 -3.29
C LEU A 177 1.05 11.30 -2.39
N ARG A 178 0.70 12.46 -1.83
CA ARG A 178 -0.44 12.59 -0.93
C ARG A 178 -1.75 12.30 -1.69
N HIS A 179 -1.86 12.73 -2.94
CA HIS A 179 -2.97 12.38 -3.83
C HIS A 179 -3.06 10.88 -4.18
N TYR A 180 -1.98 10.12 -4.02
CA TYR A 180 -1.99 8.66 -4.20
C TYR A 180 -2.48 7.94 -2.93
N PHE A 181 -2.08 8.42 -1.75
CA PHE A 181 -2.47 7.84 -0.46
C PHE A 181 -3.81 8.36 0.08
N ILE A 182 -4.30 9.50 -0.41
CA ILE A 182 -5.54 10.14 0.06
C ILE A 182 -6.57 10.20 -1.05
N LYS A 183 -7.84 10.28 -0.65
CA LYS A 183 -8.98 10.52 -1.53
C LYS A 183 -8.81 11.84 -2.28
N THR A 184 -8.72 11.79 -3.60
CA THR A 184 -8.92 13.00 -4.43
C THR A 184 -10.40 13.29 -4.61
N ALA A 185 -10.85 14.51 -4.28
CA ALA A 185 -12.25 14.93 -4.28
C ALA A 185 -12.98 14.82 -5.65
N ALA A 186 -12.29 14.50 -6.74
CA ALA A 186 -12.81 14.62 -8.10
C ALA A 186 -13.55 13.39 -8.64
N ARG A 187 -13.39 12.19 -8.08
CA ARG A 187 -14.06 10.98 -8.58
C ARG A 187 -14.39 10.06 -7.42
N GLY A 188 -15.63 9.59 -7.36
CA GLY A 188 -16.09 8.66 -6.34
C GLY A 188 -15.32 7.33 -6.40
N SER A 189 -14.21 7.26 -5.69
CA SER A 189 -13.61 6.07 -5.08
C SER A 189 -12.51 6.57 -4.13
N THR A 190 -12.09 5.68 -3.27
CA THR A 190 -11.11 5.80 -2.19
C THR A 190 -9.70 6.16 -2.68
N SER A 191 -8.73 6.22 -1.77
CA SER A 191 -7.31 6.40 -2.13
C SER A 191 -6.89 5.36 -3.17
N PRO A 192 -6.19 5.75 -4.27
CA PRO A 192 -5.65 4.80 -5.25
C PRO A 192 -4.79 3.68 -4.62
N PHE A 193 -3.99 4.01 -3.60
CA PHE A 193 -3.22 3.02 -2.84
C PHE A 193 -4.13 2.01 -2.13
N TYR A 194 -5.12 2.47 -1.37
CA TYR A 194 -5.98 1.57 -0.60
C TYR A 194 -6.89 0.74 -1.51
N ASP A 195 -7.30 1.29 -2.66
CA ASP A 195 -8.08 0.58 -3.67
C ASP A 195 -7.28 -0.59 -4.28
N ASP A 196 -6.03 -0.34 -4.68
CA ASP A 196 -5.12 -1.41 -5.13
C ASP A 196 -4.95 -2.47 -4.05
N HIS A 197 -4.70 -2.05 -2.81
CA HIS A 197 -4.49 -2.96 -1.68
C HIS A 197 -5.72 -3.85 -1.41
N VAL A 198 -6.93 -3.28 -1.36
CA VAL A 198 -8.16 -4.06 -1.19
C VAL A 198 -8.36 -5.04 -2.36
N GLN A 199 -8.10 -4.61 -3.60
CA GLN A 199 -8.22 -5.46 -4.78
C GLN A 199 -7.19 -6.60 -4.79
N ARG A 200 -5.92 -6.29 -4.50
CA ARG A 200 -4.79 -7.22 -4.45
C ARG A 200 -5.04 -8.37 -3.49
N TYR A 201 -5.65 -8.07 -2.34
CA TYR A 201 -6.02 -9.06 -1.33
C TYR A 201 -7.44 -9.60 -1.50
N LYS A 202 -8.06 -9.46 -2.68
CA LYS A 202 -9.39 -10.02 -3.00
C LYS A 202 -10.45 -9.66 -1.95
N LYS A 203 -10.49 -8.38 -1.56
CA LYS A 203 -11.38 -7.83 -0.51
C LYS A 203 -11.16 -8.42 0.89
N ARG A 204 -9.94 -8.86 1.20
CA ARG A 204 -9.51 -9.33 2.51
C ARG A 204 -8.16 -8.71 2.87
N PRO A 205 -8.08 -7.37 2.94
CA PRO A 205 -6.81 -6.68 3.09
C PRO A 205 -6.13 -7.01 4.42
N ILE A 206 -4.80 -7.02 4.41
CA ILE A 206 -3.98 -7.23 5.62
C ILE A 206 -3.58 -5.93 6.32
N TYR A 207 -3.56 -4.81 5.59
CA TYR A 207 -3.51 -3.47 6.16
C TYR A 207 -4.93 -2.93 6.30
N TRP A 208 -5.34 -2.57 7.51
CA TRP A 208 -6.67 -2.06 7.80
C TRP A 208 -6.60 -0.55 7.99
N LEU A 209 -7.57 0.16 7.40
CA LEU A 209 -7.62 1.61 7.46
C LEU A 209 -8.67 2.04 8.47
N PHE A 210 -8.24 2.51 9.64
CA PHE A 210 -9.10 3.32 10.49
C PHE A 210 -9.41 4.62 9.76
N SER A 211 -10.69 4.96 9.62
CA SER A 211 -11.15 6.09 8.80
C SER A 211 -12.35 6.74 9.47
N SER A 212 -12.27 8.05 9.70
CA SER A 212 -13.45 8.83 10.10
C SER A 212 -14.52 8.80 8.99
N PRO A 213 -15.79 9.10 9.29
CA PRO A 213 -16.90 8.96 8.34
C PRO A 213 -16.71 9.72 7.02
N ARG A 214 -16.12 10.92 7.04
CA ARG A 214 -15.79 11.70 5.84
C ARG A 214 -14.35 11.49 5.38
N GLY A 215 -13.55 10.72 6.12
CA GLY A 215 -12.15 10.42 5.82
C GLY A 215 -11.18 11.56 6.15
N SER A 216 -11.59 12.49 7.01
CA SER A 216 -10.75 13.59 7.49
C SER A 216 -9.56 13.10 8.33
N PHE A 217 -9.76 12.01 9.07
CA PHE A 217 -8.70 11.26 9.73
C PHE A 217 -8.63 9.86 9.15
N ASN A 218 -7.42 9.40 8.83
CA ASN A 218 -7.16 8.00 8.55
C ASN A 218 -5.84 7.55 9.19
N ALA A 219 -5.81 6.30 9.65
CA ALA A 219 -4.61 5.64 10.14
C ALA A 219 -4.59 4.20 9.63
N LEU A 220 -3.47 3.80 9.03
CA LEU A 220 -3.27 2.46 8.51
C LEU A 220 -2.58 1.60 9.57
N ILE A 221 -3.05 0.39 9.78
CA ILE A 221 -2.45 -0.59 10.69
C ILE A 221 -2.21 -1.92 9.97
N TYR A 222 -1.26 -2.73 10.43
CA TYR A 222 -1.05 -4.08 9.91
C TYR A 222 -1.66 -5.14 10.84
N MET A 223 -2.60 -5.95 10.32
CA MET A 223 -3.36 -6.90 11.14
C MET A 223 -2.50 -7.95 11.85
N HIS A 224 -1.34 -8.32 11.30
CA HIS A 224 -0.47 -9.32 11.94
C HIS A 224 0.26 -8.73 13.15
N ARG A 225 0.40 -7.40 13.20
CA ARG A 225 0.93 -6.68 14.36
C ARG A 225 -0.16 -6.13 15.26
N TYR A 226 -1.42 -6.47 15.00
CA TYR A 226 -2.53 -6.03 15.84
C TYR A 226 -2.39 -6.63 17.23
N THR A 227 -2.62 -5.80 18.22
CA THR A 227 -2.72 -6.15 19.64
C THR A 227 -4.00 -5.55 20.20
N PRO A 228 -4.51 -6.04 21.36
CA PRO A 228 -5.71 -5.47 21.97
C PRO A 228 -5.61 -3.96 22.26
N SER A 229 -4.38 -3.44 22.43
CA SER A 229 -4.13 -2.01 22.63
C SER A 229 -4.13 -1.17 21.35
N THR A 230 -4.14 -1.77 20.15
CA THR A 230 -3.99 -1.04 18.87
C THR A 230 -5.05 0.05 18.69
N VAL A 231 -6.30 -0.20 19.07
CA VAL A 231 -7.37 0.82 18.98
C VAL A 231 -7.11 1.98 19.94
N SER A 232 -6.59 1.69 21.13
CA SER A 232 -6.19 2.70 22.12
C SER A 232 -5.01 3.55 21.61
N THR A 233 -4.03 2.94 20.94
CA THR A 233 -2.93 3.64 20.28
C THR A 233 -3.45 4.60 19.21
N VAL A 234 -4.28 4.10 18.28
CA VAL A 234 -4.88 4.94 17.22
C VAL A 234 -5.70 6.10 17.79
N LEU A 235 -6.42 5.87 18.90
CA LEU A 235 -7.19 6.92 19.57
C LEU A 235 -6.30 7.97 20.25
N ASN A 236 -5.37 7.55 21.10
CA ASN A 236 -4.66 8.45 22.00
C ASN A 236 -3.47 9.14 21.34
N GLU A 237 -2.68 8.38 20.59
CA GLU A 237 -1.44 8.89 19.99
C GLU A 237 -1.72 9.59 18.66
N TYR A 238 -2.79 9.23 17.94
CA TYR A 238 -3.05 9.79 16.60
C TYR A 238 -4.30 10.68 16.53
N LEU A 239 -5.48 10.16 16.84
CA LEU A 239 -6.72 10.95 16.68
C LEU A 239 -6.72 12.19 17.59
N ARG A 240 -6.44 11.98 18.89
CA ARG A 240 -6.42 13.07 19.87
C ARG A 240 -5.31 14.08 19.63
N GLU A 241 -4.13 13.60 19.23
CA GLU A 241 -3.04 14.49 18.81
C GLU A 241 -3.46 15.33 17.59
N PHE A 242 -4.09 14.70 16.60
CA PHE A 242 -4.57 15.40 15.41
C PHE A 242 -5.64 16.45 15.75
N GLN A 243 -6.63 16.12 16.58
CA GLN A 243 -7.62 17.08 17.05
C GLN A 243 -6.96 18.25 17.81
N ALA A 244 -5.95 17.99 18.65
CA ALA A 244 -5.23 19.04 19.37
C ALA A 244 -4.50 20.00 18.40
N LYS A 245 -3.82 19.45 17.38
CA LYS A 245 -3.17 20.23 16.31
C LYS A 245 -4.18 21.06 15.51
N LEU A 246 -5.33 20.48 15.16
CA LEU A 246 -6.42 21.18 14.46
C LEU A 246 -7.02 22.31 15.30
N ARG A 247 -7.24 22.11 16.60
CA ARG A 247 -7.73 23.16 17.52
C ARG A 247 -6.74 24.33 17.61
N SER A 248 -5.45 24.04 17.74
CA SER A 248 -4.41 25.07 17.72
C SER A 248 -4.39 25.82 16.37
N SER A 249 -4.49 25.11 15.25
CA SER A 249 -4.59 25.73 13.92
C SER A 249 -5.84 26.61 13.80
N LEU A 250 -6.99 26.17 14.31
CA LEU A 250 -8.23 26.94 14.30
C LEU A 250 -8.07 28.26 15.06
N GLU A 251 -7.47 28.26 16.26
CA GLU A 251 -7.20 29.49 17.01
C GLU A 251 -6.33 30.48 16.21
N HIS A 252 -5.35 29.99 15.47
CA HIS A 252 -4.50 30.82 14.61
C HIS A 252 -5.28 31.41 13.42
N VAL A 253 -6.09 30.59 12.75
CA VAL A 253 -6.91 31.01 11.60
C VAL A 253 -7.97 32.03 12.04
N GLU A 254 -8.62 31.83 13.19
CA GLU A 254 -9.60 32.77 13.74
C GLU A 254 -8.98 34.14 14.02
N ARG A 255 -7.75 34.19 14.55
CA ARG A 255 -7.00 35.46 14.74
C ARG A 255 -6.68 36.17 13.42
N SER A 256 -6.59 35.42 12.32
CA SER A 256 -6.33 35.96 10.97
C SER A 256 -7.61 36.39 10.21
N ASN A 257 -8.79 36.22 10.82
CA ASN A 257 -10.10 36.50 10.24
C ASN A 257 -10.42 35.74 8.93
N ASP A 258 -9.83 34.56 8.72
CA ASP A 258 -10.25 33.67 7.62
C ASP A 258 -11.44 32.80 8.06
N ALA A 259 -12.65 33.33 7.85
CA ALA A 259 -13.90 32.67 8.22
C ALA A 259 -14.10 31.33 7.48
N LYS A 260 -13.70 31.25 6.20
CA LYS A 260 -13.92 30.05 5.39
C LYS A 260 -13.09 28.88 5.92
N GLU A 261 -11.82 29.14 6.22
CA GLU A 261 -10.94 28.12 6.77
C GLU A 261 -11.32 27.76 8.21
N SER A 262 -11.75 28.75 9.02
CA SER A 262 -12.26 28.50 10.37
C SER A 262 -13.46 27.56 10.35
N ASP A 263 -14.44 27.79 9.46
CA ASP A 263 -15.62 26.93 9.34
C ASP A 263 -15.28 25.54 8.83
N ARG A 264 -14.29 25.41 7.92
CA ARG A 264 -13.77 24.11 7.48
C ARG A 264 -13.20 23.33 8.66
N LEU A 265 -12.30 23.94 9.44
CA LEU A 265 -11.65 23.30 10.59
C LEU A 265 -12.65 22.93 11.69
N ARG A 266 -13.62 23.80 12.02
CA ARG A 266 -14.72 23.46 12.94
C ARG A 266 -15.53 22.27 12.46
N GLY A 267 -15.83 22.23 11.16
CA GLY A 267 -16.52 21.11 10.55
C GLY A 267 -15.74 19.80 10.70
N VAL A 268 -14.43 19.81 10.45
CA VAL A 268 -13.56 18.63 10.63
C VAL A 268 -13.50 18.22 12.10
N LEU A 269 -13.27 19.16 13.03
CA LEU A 269 -13.21 18.89 14.46
C LEU A 269 -14.50 18.25 14.99
N LEU A 270 -15.67 18.77 14.59
CA LEU A 270 -16.95 18.20 14.98
C LEU A 270 -17.08 16.73 14.55
N GLU A 271 -16.71 16.40 13.31
CA GLU A 271 -16.70 15.01 12.85
C GLU A 271 -15.74 14.13 13.64
N LEU A 272 -14.54 14.64 13.96
CA LEU A 272 -13.55 13.86 14.71
C LEU A 272 -13.96 13.66 16.17
N ASP A 273 -14.60 14.65 16.79
CA ASP A 273 -15.15 14.55 18.15
C ASP A 273 -16.30 13.52 18.19
N GLU A 274 -17.18 13.52 17.19
CA GLU A 274 -18.23 12.49 17.03
C GLU A 274 -17.62 11.10 16.80
N TYR A 275 -16.63 10.98 15.91
CA TYR A 275 -15.94 9.72 15.62
C TYR A 275 -15.19 9.17 16.84
N GLU A 276 -14.55 10.04 17.61
CA GLU A 276 -13.95 9.68 18.90
C GLU A 276 -15.01 9.13 19.85
N HIS A 277 -16.06 9.90 20.12
CA HIS A 277 -17.05 9.60 21.15
C HIS A 277 -17.88 8.36 20.85
N ASP A 278 -18.41 8.27 19.62
CA ASP A 278 -19.39 7.25 19.24
C ASP A 278 -18.74 5.96 18.74
N THR A 279 -17.49 6.01 18.29
CA THR A 279 -16.83 4.87 17.61
C THR A 279 -15.52 4.45 18.29
N LEU A 280 -14.48 5.28 18.25
CA LEU A 280 -13.15 4.84 18.67
C LEU A 280 -12.99 4.67 20.18
N TYR A 281 -13.54 5.57 21.00
CA TYR A 281 -13.44 5.47 22.46
C TYR A 281 -14.14 4.21 23.00
N PRO A 282 -15.40 3.89 22.62
CA PRO A 282 -16.04 2.65 23.01
C PRO A 282 -15.24 1.41 22.60
N LEU A 283 -14.68 1.37 21.39
CA LEU A 283 -13.89 0.23 20.91
C LEU A 283 -12.54 0.11 21.63
N ALA A 284 -11.86 1.23 21.90
CA ALA A 284 -10.61 1.24 22.66
C ALA A 284 -10.79 0.66 24.07
N THR A 285 -11.94 0.90 24.70
CA THR A 285 -12.24 0.32 26.02
C THR A 285 -12.55 -1.17 26.00
N GLN A 286 -12.98 -1.71 24.86
CA GLN A 286 -13.29 -3.13 24.72
C GLN A 286 -12.05 -4.01 24.59
N ASN A 287 -10.89 -3.45 24.20
CA ASN A 287 -9.66 -4.20 23.92
C ASN A 287 -9.93 -5.45 23.07
N ILE A 288 -10.61 -5.24 21.94
CA ILE A 288 -11.03 -6.34 21.05
C ILE A 288 -9.81 -7.18 20.68
N GLU A 289 -9.90 -8.49 20.88
CA GLU A 289 -8.90 -9.43 20.40
C GLU A 289 -9.29 -9.95 19.00
N ILE A 290 -8.28 -10.22 18.19
CA ILE A 290 -8.43 -10.89 16.89
C ILE A 290 -7.65 -12.20 16.89
N ASP A 291 -8.11 -13.15 16.10
CA ASP A 291 -7.40 -14.40 15.82
C ASP A 291 -7.11 -14.47 14.32
N LEU A 292 -5.85 -14.57 13.91
CA LEU A 292 -5.51 -14.64 12.48
C LEU A 292 -6.11 -15.87 11.78
N ASP A 293 -6.39 -16.96 12.51
CA ASP A 293 -6.99 -18.18 11.96
C ASP A 293 -8.47 -17.99 11.58
N ASP A 294 -9.18 -17.09 12.26
CA ASP A 294 -10.54 -16.67 11.89
C ASP A 294 -10.54 -15.92 10.53
N GLY A 295 -9.38 -15.34 10.17
CA GLY A 295 -9.17 -14.59 8.94
C GLY A 295 -9.90 -13.25 8.89
N VAL A 296 -9.69 -12.49 7.81
CA VAL A 296 -10.18 -11.09 7.70
C VAL A 296 -11.71 -11.00 7.75
N LYS A 297 -12.43 -12.02 7.26
CA LYS A 297 -13.89 -11.97 7.17
C LYS A 297 -14.58 -11.94 8.52
N GLU A 298 -14.01 -12.60 9.53
CA GLU A 298 -14.58 -12.64 10.87
C GLU A 298 -14.00 -11.58 11.78
N ASN A 299 -12.74 -11.17 11.58
CA ASN A 299 -12.11 -10.14 12.40
C ASN A 299 -12.46 -8.72 12.00
N TYR A 300 -12.51 -8.41 10.70
CA TYR A 300 -12.76 -7.05 10.22
C TYR A 300 -14.11 -6.45 10.69
N PRO A 301 -15.23 -7.21 10.67
CA PRO A 301 -16.52 -6.68 11.11
C PRO A 301 -16.56 -6.27 12.59
N ARG A 302 -15.67 -6.82 13.44
CA ARG A 302 -15.61 -6.51 14.88
C ARG A 302 -15.35 -5.04 15.17
N PHE A 303 -14.75 -4.32 14.21
CA PHE A 303 -14.42 -2.90 14.35
C PHE A 303 -15.48 -1.96 13.75
N GLY A 304 -16.51 -2.49 13.09
CA GLY A 304 -17.65 -1.73 12.58
C GLY A 304 -17.25 -0.44 11.85
N ALA A 305 -17.81 0.69 12.31
CA ALA A 305 -17.60 2.01 11.72
C ALA A 305 -16.19 2.60 11.94
N ALA A 306 -15.34 1.96 12.76
CA ALA A 306 -13.98 2.44 12.96
C ALA A 306 -13.12 2.23 11.72
N LEU A 307 -13.33 1.11 11.01
CA LEU A 307 -12.59 0.78 9.80
C LEU A 307 -13.32 1.26 8.55
N LYS A 308 -12.53 1.50 7.50
CA LYS A 308 -13.05 1.85 6.19
C LYS A 308 -13.99 0.75 5.69
N LYS A 309 -15.19 1.14 5.26
CA LYS A 309 -16.16 0.21 4.68
C LYS A 309 -15.59 -0.52 3.45
N ILE A 310 -15.65 -1.86 3.44
CA ILE A 310 -15.28 -2.71 2.31
C ILE A 310 -16.48 -3.58 1.93
N PRO A 311 -17.02 -3.45 0.70
CA PRO A 311 -18.18 -4.23 0.26
C PRO A 311 -17.94 -5.74 0.33
N GLY A 312 -18.68 -6.42 1.19
CA GLY A 312 -18.58 -7.87 1.44
C GLY A 312 -17.80 -8.28 2.69
N LEU A 313 -17.32 -7.30 3.48
CA LEU A 313 -16.83 -7.48 4.86
C LEU A 313 -17.76 -6.80 5.88
N GLU A 314 -18.99 -6.49 5.48
CA GLU A 314 -20.04 -5.98 6.36
C GLU A 314 -20.70 -7.20 6.99
N GLY A 315 -20.59 -7.32 8.32
CA GLY A 315 -21.32 -8.30 9.12
C GLY A 315 -22.81 -7.98 9.20
#